data_AF-A0A075LU04-F1
#
_entry.id   AF-A0A075LU04-F1
#
_cell.length_a   1.000
_cell.length_b   1.000
_cell.length_c   1.000
_cell.angle_alpha   90.00
_cell.angle_beta   90.00
_cell.angle_gamma   90.00
#
_symmetry.space_group_name_H-M   'P 1'
#
loop_
_entity.id
_entity.type
_entity.pdbx_description
1 polymer ?
#
loop_
_entity_poly.entity_id
_entity_poly.type
_entity_poly.pdbx_seq_one_letter_code
_entity_poly.pdbx_strand_id
1 'polypeptide(L)'
;MKKVFSFLLIALLLVSIFSVYSWWQCRREKRKMQIQIYNEFEVSRWELEYMGETFQHLLQKNASQDVLLLYLEKYQHHVLVVKNVFGILGSYNEEEKFRKLHVAMMNLFDVLNSMSDNPESLRENLQSNLEALREFDKLFKELSQYQKPNDIPDKLAESFLEVSEDLIKSER
;
A
#
# COMPACT_ATOMS: atom_id res chain seq x y z
N MET A 1 45.15 7.14 40.04
CA MET A 1 44.69 7.86 38.83
C MET A 1 44.70 7.00 37.55
N LYS A 2 45.85 6.49 37.07
CA LYS A 2 45.91 5.67 35.83
C LYS A 2 44.98 4.43 35.82
N LYS A 3 44.90 3.68 36.93
CA LYS A 3 44.02 2.51 37.05
C LYS A 3 42.53 2.86 37.04
N VAL A 4 42.16 3.99 37.65
CA VAL A 4 40.77 4.51 37.66
C VAL A 4 40.39 4.97 36.26
N PHE A 5 41.29 5.66 35.56
CA PHE A 5 41.07 6.09 34.18
C PHE A 5 40.95 4.90 33.21
N SER A 6 41.79 3.87 33.38
CA SER A 6 41.70 2.63 32.60
C SER A 6 40.39 1.88 32.85
N PHE A 7 39.92 1.82 34.11
CA PHE A 7 38.63 1.22 34.44
C PHE A 7 37.46 1.99 33.81
N LEU A 8 37.48 3.32 33.85
CA LEU A 8 36.47 4.17 33.21
C LEU A 8 36.44 3.97 31.69
N LEU A 9 37.60 3.87 31.04
CA LEU A 9 37.69 3.57 29.60
C LEU A 9 37.08 2.21 29.26
N ILE A 10 37.38 1.18 30.05
CA ILE A 10 36.81 -0.16 29.84
C ILE A 10 35.29 -0.14 30.03
N ALA A 11 34.79 0.54 31.07
CA ALA A 11 33.36 0.68 31.31
C ALA A 11 32.64 1.42 30.15
N LEU A 12 33.22 2.50 29.63
CA LEU A 12 32.68 3.23 28.48
C LEU A 12 32.67 2.40 27.20
N LEU A 13 33.71 1.60 26.96
CA LEU A 13 33.77 0.68 25.83
C LEU A 13 32.66 -0.38 25.93
N LEU A 14 32.46 -0.95 27.11
CA LEU A 14 31.39 -1.93 27.34
C LEU A 14 29.99 -1.32 27.13
N VAL A 15 29.75 -0.12 27.64
CA VAL A 15 28.49 0.60 27.42
C VAL A 15 28.31 0.89 25.94
N SER A 16 29.35 1.36 25.24
CA SER A 16 29.29 1.63 23.80
C SER A 16 28.96 0.38 22.99
N ILE A 17 29.64 -0.74 23.26
CA ILE A 17 29.36 -2.03 22.61
C ILE A 17 27.92 -2.47 22.87
N PHE A 18 27.46 -2.38 24.12
CA PHE A 18 26.10 -2.75 24.48
C PHE A 18 25.04 -1.86 23.80
N SER A 19 25.26 -0.55 23.76
CA SER A 19 24.38 0.41 23.09
C SER A 19 24.30 0.14 21.58
N VAL A 20 25.45 -0.10 20.93
CA VAL A 20 25.50 -0.44 19.49
C VAL A 20 24.76 -1.75 19.22
N TYR A 21 24.96 -2.77 20.06
CA TYR A 21 24.28 -4.06 19.91
C TYR A 21 22.76 -3.94 20.11
N SER A 22 22.32 -3.22 21.14
CA SER A 22 20.90 -2.98 21.43
C SER A 22 20.22 -2.21 20.29
N TRP A 23 20.88 -1.18 19.77
CA TRP A 23 20.39 -0.43 18.61
C TRP A 23 20.29 -1.31 17.36
N TRP A 24 21.28 -2.16 17.10
CA TRP A 24 21.26 -3.10 15.98
C TRP A 24 20.11 -4.11 16.10
N GLN A 25 19.87 -4.68 17.29
CA GLN A 25 18.74 -5.59 17.53
C GLN A 25 17.40 -4.89 17.31
N CYS A 26 17.22 -3.70 17.88
CA CYS A 26 16.01 -2.90 17.68
C CYS A 26 15.75 -2.62 16.18
N ARG A 27 16.79 -2.26 15.41
CA ARG A 27 16.67 -2.06 13.96
C ARG A 27 16.29 -3.35 13.23
N ARG A 28 16.81 -4.50 13.68
CA ARG A 28 16.48 -5.82 13.12
C ARG A 28 15.02 -6.19 13.39
N GLU A 29 14.52 -5.97 14.59
CA GLU A 29 13.13 -6.22 14.97
C GLU A 29 12.17 -5.30 14.20
N LYS A 30 12.48 -4.01 14.10
CA LYS A 30 11.71 -3.05 13.29
C LYS A 30 11.57 -3.52 11.84
N ARG A 31 12.67 -3.96 11.21
CA ARG A 31 12.62 -4.49 9.83
C ARG A 31 11.75 -5.74 9.70
N LYS A 32 11.80 -6.65 10.68
CA LYS A 32 10.94 -7.86 10.68
C LYS A 32 9.47 -7.48 10.80
N MET A 33 9.13 -6.55 11.69
CA MET A 33 7.77 -6.06 11.85
C MET A 33 7.25 -5.38 10.57
N GLN A 34 8.08 -4.56 9.90
CA GLN A 34 7.71 -3.96 8.61
C GLN A 34 7.41 -5.01 7.54
N ILE A 35 8.23 -6.06 7.44
CA ILE A 35 7.98 -7.16 6.50
C ILE A 35 6.69 -7.89 6.88
N GLN A 36 6.46 -8.15 8.17
CA GLN A 36 5.23 -8.80 8.62
C GLN A 36 3.99 -7.99 8.25
N ILE A 37 3.98 -6.69 8.54
CA ILE A 37 2.89 -5.77 8.16
C ILE A 37 2.70 -5.73 6.64
N TYR A 38 3.79 -5.70 5.88
CA TYR A 38 3.74 -5.72 4.43
C TYR A 38 3.10 -7.01 3.88
N ASN A 39 3.33 -8.14 4.56
CA ASN A 39 2.73 -9.41 4.14
C ASN A 39 1.22 -9.51 4.45
N GLU A 40 0.69 -8.69 5.37
CA GLU A 40 -0.74 -8.71 5.73
C GLU A 40 -1.67 -8.37 4.56
N PHE A 41 -1.23 -7.60 3.55
CA PHE A 41 -2.06 -7.29 2.39
C PHE A 41 -1.81 -8.19 1.17
N GLU A 42 -1.01 -9.26 1.26
CA GLU A 42 -0.71 -10.11 0.09
C GLU A 42 -1.98 -10.61 -0.62
N VAL A 43 -2.98 -11.06 0.14
CA VAL A 43 -4.26 -11.50 -0.41
C VAL A 43 -4.99 -10.35 -1.12
N SER A 44 -5.05 -9.18 -0.49
CA SER A 44 -5.67 -7.99 -1.09
C SER A 44 -4.92 -7.55 -2.34
N ARG A 45 -3.59 -7.65 -2.36
CA ARG A 45 -2.77 -7.33 -3.52
C ARG A 45 -3.12 -8.24 -4.69
N TRP A 46 -3.19 -9.56 -4.47
CA TRP A 46 -3.55 -10.53 -5.52
C TRP A 46 -4.94 -10.27 -6.11
N GLU A 47 -5.91 -9.92 -5.27
CA GLU A 47 -7.26 -9.60 -5.74
C GLU A 47 -7.26 -8.32 -6.58
N LEU A 48 -6.48 -7.31 -6.19
CA LEU A 48 -6.40 -6.03 -6.88
C LEU A 48 -5.56 -6.06 -8.17
N GLU A 49 -4.76 -7.10 -8.42
CA GLU A 49 -4.05 -7.31 -9.69
C GLU A 49 -4.99 -7.49 -10.90
N TYR A 50 -6.27 -7.78 -10.65
CA TYR A 50 -7.26 -8.14 -11.68
C TYR A 50 -8.57 -7.36 -11.53
N MET A 51 -8.59 -6.26 -10.77
CA MET A 51 -9.79 -5.47 -10.52
C MET A 51 -10.38 -4.92 -11.82
N GLY A 52 -9.59 -4.21 -12.61
CA GLY A 52 -10.00 -3.62 -13.87
C GLY A 52 -10.42 -4.68 -14.90
N GLU A 53 -9.63 -5.74 -15.05
CA GLU A 53 -9.95 -6.88 -15.92
C GLU A 53 -11.25 -7.59 -15.51
N THR A 54 -11.51 -7.74 -14.21
CA THR A 54 -12.74 -8.33 -13.70
C THR A 54 -13.94 -7.45 -14.02
N PHE A 55 -13.88 -6.14 -13.76
CA PHE A 55 -14.97 -5.24 -14.13
C PHE A 55 -15.20 -5.19 -15.63
N GLN A 56 -14.14 -5.19 -16.44
CA GLN A 56 -14.25 -5.29 -17.89
C GLN A 56 -15.04 -6.55 -18.29
N HIS A 57 -14.72 -7.70 -17.72
CA HIS A 57 -15.41 -8.95 -17.99
C HIS A 57 -16.90 -8.89 -17.60
N LEU A 58 -17.20 -8.40 -16.39
CA LEU A 58 -18.57 -8.28 -15.88
C LEU A 58 -19.41 -7.33 -16.76
N LEU A 59 -18.84 -6.20 -17.17
CA LEU A 59 -19.48 -5.24 -18.07
C LEU A 59 -19.77 -5.87 -19.44
N GLN A 60 -18.80 -6.56 -20.03
CA GLN A 60 -18.96 -7.25 -21.33
C GLN A 60 -20.01 -8.37 -21.31
N LYS A 61 -20.19 -9.02 -20.15
CA LYS A 61 -21.19 -10.07 -19.96
C LYS A 61 -22.55 -9.57 -19.51
N ASN A 62 -22.75 -8.25 -19.46
CA ASN A 62 -23.99 -7.63 -18.97
C ASN A 62 -24.38 -8.17 -17.58
N ALA A 63 -23.40 -8.31 -16.68
CA ALA A 63 -23.67 -8.69 -15.28
C ALA A 63 -24.71 -7.75 -14.65
N SER A 64 -25.53 -8.26 -13.74
CA SER A 64 -26.55 -7.46 -13.05
C SER A 64 -25.93 -6.36 -12.18
N GLN A 65 -26.71 -5.34 -11.84
CA GLN A 65 -26.31 -4.27 -10.92
C GLN A 65 -25.76 -4.85 -9.60
N ASP A 66 -26.48 -5.81 -9.03
CA ASP A 66 -26.12 -6.47 -7.76
C ASP A 66 -24.77 -7.17 -7.84
N VAL A 67 -24.45 -7.79 -8.99
CA VAL A 67 -23.15 -8.44 -9.20
C VAL A 67 -22.04 -7.39 -9.31
N LEU A 68 -22.27 -6.28 -10.02
CA LEU A 68 -21.29 -5.19 -10.10
C LEU A 68 -21.02 -4.60 -8.71
N LEU A 69 -22.08 -4.37 -7.92
CA LEU A 69 -21.98 -3.82 -6.57
C LEU A 69 -21.23 -4.78 -5.63
N LEU A 70 -21.53 -6.08 -5.68
CA LEU A 70 -20.82 -7.09 -4.90
C LEU A 70 -19.30 -7.08 -5.15
N TYR A 71 -18.89 -6.97 -6.43
CA TYR A 71 -17.47 -6.88 -6.76
C TYR A 71 -16.86 -5.54 -6.37
N LEU A 72 -17.60 -4.44 -6.48
CA LEU A 72 -17.17 -3.13 -6.00
C LEU A 72 -16.89 -3.14 -4.50
N GLU A 73 -17.82 -3.63 -3.69
CA GLU A 73 -17.66 -3.77 -2.23
C GLU A 73 -16.46 -4.66 -1.88
N LYS A 74 -16.27 -5.78 -2.62
CA LYS A 74 -15.11 -6.64 -2.47
C LYS A 74 -13.80 -5.85 -2.68
N TYR A 75 -13.69 -5.09 -3.78
CA TYR A 75 -12.48 -4.34 -4.07
C TYR A 75 -12.27 -3.16 -3.11
N GLN A 76 -13.31 -2.46 -2.69
CA GLN A 76 -13.23 -1.45 -1.63
C GLN A 76 -12.58 -2.01 -0.36
N HIS A 77 -13.00 -3.22 0.06
CA HIS A 77 -12.41 -3.87 1.23
C HIS A 77 -10.92 -4.14 1.05
N HIS A 78 -10.52 -4.66 -0.12
CA HIS A 78 -9.11 -4.91 -0.41
C HIS A 78 -8.29 -3.62 -0.44
N VAL A 79 -8.78 -2.56 -1.10
CA VAL A 79 -8.11 -1.26 -1.13
C VAL A 79 -7.97 -0.67 0.27
N LEU A 80 -8.99 -0.81 1.13
CA LEU A 80 -8.91 -0.36 2.53
C LEU A 80 -7.80 -1.07 3.31
N VAL A 81 -7.63 -2.38 3.11
CA VAL A 81 -6.52 -3.14 3.72
C VAL A 81 -5.17 -2.61 3.24
N VAL A 82 -5.00 -2.42 1.92
CA VAL A 82 -3.74 -1.91 1.35
C VAL A 82 -3.43 -0.48 1.84
N LYS A 83 -4.46 0.39 1.89
CA LYS A 83 -4.36 1.73 2.48
C LYS A 83 -3.82 1.65 3.90
N ASN A 84 -4.44 0.84 4.76
CA ASN A 84 -4.03 0.72 6.16
C ASN A 84 -2.59 0.21 6.30
N VAL A 85 -2.19 -0.77 5.49
CA VAL A 85 -0.80 -1.26 5.49
C VAL A 85 0.19 -0.15 5.16
N PHE A 86 -0.02 0.60 4.08
CA PHE A 86 0.91 1.67 3.72
C PHE A 86 0.84 2.88 4.66
N GLY A 87 -0.32 3.15 5.27
CA GLY A 87 -0.45 4.14 6.35
C GLY A 87 0.38 3.75 7.58
N ILE A 88 0.31 2.49 7.99
CA ILE A 88 1.13 1.96 9.08
C ILE A 88 2.60 2.05 8.72
N LEU A 89 3.02 1.55 7.54
CA LEU A 89 4.40 1.62 7.09
C LEU A 89 4.93 3.06 7.03
N GLY A 90 4.13 4.02 6.56
CA GLY A 90 4.47 5.44 6.51
C GLY A 90 4.52 6.12 7.89
N SER A 91 3.77 5.64 8.88
CA SER A 91 3.87 6.17 10.26
C SER A 91 5.15 5.74 10.98
N TYR A 92 5.72 4.59 10.61
CA TYR A 92 6.96 4.07 11.19
C TYR A 92 8.20 4.32 10.31
N ASN A 93 8.04 4.81 9.08
CA ASN A 93 9.11 5.05 8.14
C ASN A 93 8.98 6.44 7.50
N GLU A 94 10.06 7.21 7.51
CA GLU A 94 10.10 8.56 6.92
C GLU A 94 10.25 8.52 5.38
N GLU A 95 10.26 7.33 4.77
CA GLU A 95 10.30 7.17 3.31
C GLU A 95 9.00 7.61 2.65
N GLU A 96 9.10 8.61 1.77
CA GLU A 96 7.96 9.25 1.13
C GLU A 96 7.09 8.28 0.30
N LYS A 97 7.69 7.21 -0.25
CA LYS A 97 6.97 6.22 -1.05
C LYS A 97 5.77 5.59 -0.33
N PHE A 98 5.87 5.36 0.98
CA PHE A 98 4.75 4.80 1.75
C PHE A 98 3.61 5.81 1.89
N ARG A 99 3.93 7.10 2.04
CA ARG A 99 2.94 8.17 2.03
C ARG A 99 2.24 8.25 0.68
N LYS A 100 2.99 8.18 -0.43
CA LYS A 100 2.43 8.22 -1.79
C LYS A 100 1.49 7.05 -2.04
N LEU A 101 1.91 5.83 -1.70
CA LEU A 101 1.07 4.63 -1.79
C LEU A 101 -0.18 4.73 -0.90
N HIS A 102 -0.05 5.22 0.34
CA HIS A 102 -1.20 5.44 1.22
C HIS A 102 -2.21 6.41 0.60
N VAL A 103 -1.75 7.56 0.08
CA VAL A 103 -2.61 8.54 -0.58
C VAL A 103 -3.26 7.95 -1.84
N ALA A 104 -2.51 7.22 -2.65
CA ALA A 104 -3.05 6.57 -3.84
C ALA A 104 -4.19 5.60 -3.52
N MET A 105 -4.04 4.80 -2.46
CA MET A 105 -5.08 3.89 -2.00
C MET A 105 -6.26 4.60 -1.36
N MET A 106 -6.04 5.72 -0.68
CA MET A 106 -7.12 6.56 -0.17
C MET A 106 -7.96 7.13 -1.32
N ASN A 107 -7.30 7.67 -2.35
CA ASN A 107 -7.95 8.19 -3.53
C ASN A 107 -8.78 7.13 -4.26
N LEU A 108 -8.20 5.96 -4.50
CA LEU A 108 -8.91 4.83 -5.10
C LEU A 108 -10.10 4.39 -4.24
N PHE A 109 -9.93 4.31 -2.92
CA PHE A 109 -11.00 3.95 -2.00
C PHE A 109 -12.17 4.94 -2.05
N ASP A 110 -11.88 6.25 -2.09
CA ASP A 110 -12.89 7.29 -2.15
C ASP A 110 -13.69 7.23 -3.45
N VAL A 111 -13.03 6.98 -4.57
CA VAL A 111 -13.66 6.76 -5.89
C VAL A 111 -14.54 5.50 -5.87
N LEU A 112 -14.04 4.39 -5.34
CA LEU A 112 -14.87 3.18 -5.27
C LEU A 112 -16.08 3.38 -4.35
N ASN A 113 -15.96 4.15 -3.27
CA ASN A 113 -17.09 4.50 -2.40
C ASN A 113 -18.11 5.39 -3.11
N SER A 114 -17.65 6.42 -3.85
CA SER A 114 -18.56 7.31 -4.59
C SER A 114 -19.41 6.53 -5.60
N MET A 115 -18.82 5.52 -6.26
CA MET A 115 -19.53 4.61 -7.16
C MET A 115 -20.59 3.75 -6.43
N SER A 116 -20.31 3.35 -5.19
CA SER A 116 -21.22 2.54 -4.38
C SER A 116 -22.38 3.35 -3.83
N ASP A 117 -22.14 4.61 -3.48
CA ASP A 117 -23.15 5.53 -2.97
C ASP A 117 -24.16 5.95 -4.04
N ASN A 118 -23.78 5.85 -5.33
CA ASN A 118 -24.67 6.07 -6.46
C ASN A 118 -24.83 4.80 -7.31
N PRO A 119 -25.57 3.79 -6.79
CA PRO A 119 -25.68 2.51 -7.46
C PRO A 119 -26.35 2.65 -8.82
N GLU A 120 -27.26 3.61 -9.05
CA GLU A 120 -27.96 3.78 -10.33
C GLU A 120 -27.01 4.05 -11.50
N SER A 121 -25.94 4.85 -11.27
CA SER A 121 -24.93 5.17 -12.28
C SER A 121 -23.70 4.24 -12.23
N LEU A 122 -23.71 3.19 -11.40
CA LEU A 122 -22.56 2.32 -11.17
C LEU A 122 -21.93 1.80 -12.47
N ARG A 123 -22.75 1.36 -13.42
CA ARG A 123 -22.27 0.85 -14.70
C ARG A 123 -21.53 1.91 -15.50
N GLU A 124 -22.11 3.10 -15.62
CA GLU A 124 -21.51 4.21 -16.37
C GLU A 124 -20.21 4.66 -15.69
N ASN A 125 -20.20 4.74 -14.36
CA ASN A 125 -19.00 5.09 -13.58
C ASN A 125 -17.89 4.04 -13.74
N LEU A 126 -18.23 2.75 -13.71
CA LEU A 126 -17.25 1.68 -13.96
C LEU A 126 -16.73 1.72 -15.39
N GLN A 127 -17.57 2.06 -16.36
CA GLN A 127 -17.16 2.19 -17.77
C GLN A 127 -16.22 3.39 -17.99
N SER A 128 -16.54 4.55 -17.42
CA SER A 128 -15.72 5.76 -17.55
C SER A 128 -14.36 5.63 -16.88
N ASN A 129 -14.29 4.90 -15.76
CA ASN A 129 -13.05 4.70 -15.00
C ASN A 129 -12.28 3.41 -15.35
N LEU A 130 -12.78 2.61 -16.30
CA LEU A 130 -12.24 1.26 -16.57
C LEU A 130 -10.76 1.27 -16.95
N GLU A 131 -10.32 2.28 -17.71
CA GLU A 131 -8.92 2.41 -18.12
C GLU A 131 -8.00 2.59 -16.91
N ALA A 132 -8.34 3.52 -16.01
CA ALA A 132 -7.58 3.77 -14.79
C ALA A 132 -7.57 2.55 -13.86
N LEU A 133 -8.70 1.85 -13.71
CA LEU A 133 -8.76 0.60 -12.93
C LEU A 133 -7.82 -0.48 -13.51
N ARG A 134 -7.68 -0.55 -14.84
CA ARG A 134 -6.72 -1.46 -15.50
C ARG A 134 -5.27 -1.00 -15.40
N GLU A 135 -5.01 0.29 -15.26
CA GLU A 135 -3.67 0.76 -14.89
C GLU A 135 -3.30 0.32 -13.47
N PHE A 136 -4.24 0.37 -12.52
CA PHE A 136 -4.03 -0.21 -11.19
C PHE A 136 -3.71 -1.70 -11.24
N ASP A 137 -4.37 -2.50 -12.09
CA ASP A 137 -4.03 -3.92 -12.29
C ASP A 137 -2.53 -4.11 -12.59
N LYS A 138 -1.99 -3.30 -13.52
CA LYS A 138 -0.56 -3.36 -13.89
C LYS A 138 0.33 -2.93 -12.74
N LEU A 139 -0.03 -1.87 -12.03
CA LEU A 139 0.75 -1.37 -10.90
C LEU A 139 0.79 -2.38 -9.75
N PHE A 140 -0.32 -3.06 -9.46
CA PHE A 140 -0.35 -4.14 -8.46
C PHE A 140 0.46 -5.37 -8.90
N LYS A 141 0.44 -5.71 -10.18
CA LYS A 141 1.30 -6.75 -10.78
C LYS A 141 2.78 -6.38 -10.73
N GLU A 142 3.14 -5.10 -10.88
CA GLU A 142 4.52 -4.66 -10.68
C GLU A 142 4.91 -4.69 -9.20
N LEU A 143 4.02 -4.23 -8.32
CA LEU A 143 4.21 -4.27 -6.86
C LEU A 143 4.45 -5.70 -6.35
N SER A 144 3.86 -6.72 -7.01
CA SER A 144 4.04 -8.13 -6.67
C SER A 144 5.49 -8.62 -6.71
N GLN A 145 6.36 -7.91 -7.44
CA GLN A 145 7.74 -8.30 -7.63
C GLN A 145 8.61 -7.98 -6.39
N TYR A 146 8.11 -7.17 -5.47
CA TYR A 146 8.84 -6.68 -4.31
C TYR A 146 8.37 -7.36 -3.04
N GLN A 147 9.12 -8.35 -2.55
CA GLN A 147 8.79 -9.09 -1.32
C GLN A 147 9.04 -8.29 -0.04
N LYS A 148 9.75 -7.16 -0.11
CA LYS A 148 10.04 -6.31 1.03
C LYS A 148 9.58 -4.89 0.74
N PRO A 149 8.96 -4.21 1.73
CA PRO A 149 8.43 -2.87 1.53
C PRO A 149 9.53 -1.86 1.15
N ASN A 150 10.75 -2.06 1.66
CA ASN A 150 11.86 -1.14 1.39
C ASN A 150 12.46 -1.33 -0.01
N ASP A 151 12.20 -2.46 -0.67
CA ASP A 151 12.69 -2.73 -2.03
C ASP A 151 11.79 -2.08 -3.10
N ILE A 152 10.62 -1.55 -2.70
CA ILE A 152 9.70 -0.82 -3.59
C ILE A 152 10.40 0.44 -4.12
N PRO A 153 10.45 0.64 -5.45
CA PRO A 153 11.01 1.85 -6.05
C PRO A 153 10.11 3.06 -5.78
N ASP A 154 10.73 4.22 -5.55
CA ASP A 154 9.98 5.48 -5.41
C ASP A 154 9.16 5.80 -6.67
N LYS A 155 9.69 5.45 -7.85
CA LYS A 155 8.99 5.65 -9.12
C LYS A 155 7.68 4.87 -9.21
N LEU A 156 7.64 3.65 -8.67
CA LEU A 156 6.42 2.85 -8.66
C LEU A 156 5.37 3.52 -7.77
N ALA A 157 5.78 4.00 -6.58
CA ALA A 157 4.90 4.75 -5.69
C ALA A 157 4.38 6.06 -6.30
N GLU A 158 5.21 6.73 -7.11
CA GLU A 158 4.79 7.89 -7.90
C GLU A 158 3.72 7.52 -8.93
N SER A 159 3.92 6.45 -9.70
CA SER A 159 2.94 6.01 -10.70
C SER A 159 1.58 5.64 -10.09
N PHE A 160 1.58 5.01 -8.90
CA PHE A 160 0.34 4.81 -8.13
C PHE A 160 -0.36 6.12 -7.79
N LEU A 161 0.41 7.12 -7.34
CA LEU A 161 -0.14 8.42 -6.99
C LEU A 161 -0.71 9.14 -8.22
N GLU A 162 0.05 9.23 -9.31
CA GLU A 162 -0.36 9.87 -10.57
C GLU A 162 -1.68 9.28 -11.10
N VAL A 163 -1.76 7.94 -11.22
CA VAL A 163 -2.99 7.26 -11.68
C VAL A 163 -4.17 7.56 -10.75
N SER A 164 -3.94 7.58 -9.44
CA SER A 164 -5.00 7.89 -8.47
C SER A 164 -5.48 9.34 -8.51
N GLU A 165 -4.58 10.29 -8.82
CA GLU A 165 -4.92 11.70 -8.92
C GLU A 165 -5.72 11.99 -10.19
N ASP A 166 -5.37 11.33 -11.29
CA ASP A 166 -6.10 11.43 -12.54
C ASP A 166 -7.50 10.80 -12.42
N LEU A 167 -7.61 9.68 -11.69
CA LEU A 167 -8.90 9.05 -11.37
C LEU A 167 -9.83 9.99 -10.58
N ILE A 168 -9.31 10.73 -9.59
CA ILE A 168 -10.13 11.72 -8.85
C ILE A 168 -10.54 12.89 -9.74
N LYS A 169 -9.65 13.37 -10.62
CA LYS A 169 -9.95 14.49 -11.51
C LYS A 169 -11.08 14.14 -12.48
N SER A 170 -11.19 12.89 -12.93
CA SER A 170 -12.27 12.45 -13.81
C SER A 170 -13.64 12.35 -13.12
N GLU A 171 -13.71 12.37 -11.79
CA GLU A 171 -14.98 12.37 -11.04
C GLU A 171 -15.55 13.79 -10.77
N ARG A 172 -14.77 14.85 -11.03
CA ARG A 172 -15.17 16.25 -10.82
C ARG A 172 -15.66 16.92 -12.10
#